data_AF-A0A7J0A219-F1
#
_entry.id   AF-A0A7J0A219-F1
#
_cell.length_a   1.000
_cell.length_b   1.000
_cell.length_c   1.000
_cell.angle_alpha   90.00
_cell.angle_beta   90.00
_cell.angle_gamma   90.00
#
_symmetry.space_group_name_H-M   'P 1'
#
loop_
_entity.id
_entity.type
_entity.pdbx_description
1 polymer ?
#
loop_
_entity_poly.entity_id
_entity_poly.type
_entity_poly.pdbx_seq_one_letter_code
_entity_poly.pdbx_strand_id
1 'polypeptide(L)'
;MYSCRQGLWGIICCLSLLMGMASCQDFTDDTGRTMPEPDLKFADGTLNLPLEEKEYTVDIESNLPWRVKTSATWIDLLSSNGMGTGSFRISVSKNANVAPREAEIAGWIIEGAETKLKVVQEGVGIALKKRAVKVGAEGSAEEVIPFSTMVTYTYELSEGCDWIHVTDGAAITPGVINESELKLAIDPYTDIDEGRTASLYLKGSNGITDVLTITQDKKPLGDIDYLRMFYESANGDNWTKKWNFDAPLETNPTNWFGLKFENKRVVEIDIQSPNNIEGDIIPLCNLSELRSIKFKHQKLAGIPEEIGQLSQLTTLWIIESAASGNLPESLGECELLTSFNISNHPTSTPVGFNNTFTGNLDMLINIPGMVTIKAYCNNLSGPLPVIPLDGNNKPTTWKSLKEFMIYTNGFSGSIPYGYGTVIEKSGSTGIFRVNDNQLSGQIPVDIKAWSQYATRKAAWIMQGNSLTE
;
A
#
# COMPACT_ATOMS: atom_id res chain seq x y z
N MET A 1 -68.17 42.35 2.86
CA MET A 1 -66.93 41.57 2.66
C MET A 1 -66.11 42.27 1.59
N TYR A 2 -64.96 42.83 1.94
CA TYR A 2 -64.04 43.42 0.97
C TYR A 2 -63.11 42.34 0.42
N SER A 3 -62.93 42.34 -0.89
CA SER A 3 -61.96 41.53 -1.63
C SER A 3 -61.32 42.44 -2.66
N CYS A 4 -60.00 42.42 -2.80
CA CYS A 4 -59.39 42.81 -4.06
C CYS A 4 -58.02 42.14 -4.25
N ARG A 5 -57.89 41.46 -5.39
CA ARG A 5 -56.66 40.90 -5.95
C ARG A 5 -56.28 41.70 -7.20
N GLN A 6 -54.99 42.01 -7.28
CA GLN A 6 -54.07 41.94 -8.43
C GLN A 6 -54.40 42.53 -9.81
N GLY A 7 -53.38 43.25 -10.32
CA GLY A 7 -52.78 43.09 -11.65
C GLY A 7 -52.83 44.35 -12.54
N LEU A 8 -51.90 44.65 -13.45
CA LEU A 8 -50.55 44.18 -13.83
C LEU A 8 -50.16 45.07 -15.06
N TRP A 9 -48.91 45.54 -15.18
CA TRP A 9 -48.14 45.93 -16.41
C TRP A 9 -48.62 47.17 -17.22
N GLY A 10 -47.81 48.05 -17.84
CA GLY A 10 -46.36 48.22 -18.01
C GLY A 10 -46.12 49.09 -19.28
N ILE A 11 -45.04 49.91 -19.29
CA ILE A 11 -44.13 50.22 -20.43
C ILE A 11 -44.33 51.50 -21.33
N ILE A 12 -43.38 52.47 -21.16
CA ILE A 12 -42.48 53.15 -22.16
C ILE A 12 -42.63 54.64 -22.62
N CYS A 13 -41.51 55.37 -22.45
CA CYS A 13 -40.82 56.47 -23.20
C CYS A 13 -41.51 57.83 -23.45
N CYS A 14 -40.97 58.97 -22.97
CA CYS A 14 -39.80 59.80 -23.36
C CYS A 14 -40.22 61.04 -24.19
N LEU A 15 -39.87 62.26 -23.76
CA LEU A 15 -39.50 63.39 -24.65
C LEU A 15 -38.85 64.58 -23.86
N SER A 16 -37.58 64.85 -24.19
CA SER A 16 -36.89 66.14 -24.45
C SER A 16 -36.99 67.39 -23.54
N LEU A 17 -35.81 67.78 -23.02
CA LEU A 17 -35.03 69.04 -23.20
C LEU A 17 -35.63 70.47 -23.04
N LEU A 18 -34.99 71.22 -22.12
CA LEU A 18 -34.45 72.61 -22.18
C LEU A 18 -35.39 73.86 -22.17
N MET A 19 -35.41 74.59 -21.04
CA MET A 19 -34.85 75.96 -20.84
C MET A 19 -35.50 76.68 -19.63
N GLY A 20 -34.67 77.31 -18.79
CA GLY A 20 -35.11 78.25 -17.76
C GLY A 20 -34.04 78.50 -16.70
N MET A 21 -33.06 79.37 -17.00
CA MET A 21 -32.12 79.90 -16.00
C MET A 21 -32.84 80.78 -14.96
N ALA A 22 -32.14 80.93 -13.83
CA ALA A 22 -32.32 81.94 -12.77
C ALA A 22 -33.37 81.62 -11.70
N SER A 23 -32.92 81.04 -10.60
CA SER A 23 -32.64 81.84 -9.42
C SER A 23 -31.82 81.05 -8.40
N CYS A 24 -30.74 81.67 -7.96
CA CYS A 24 -30.10 81.37 -6.70
C CYS A 24 -31.17 81.55 -5.61
N GLN A 25 -31.58 80.48 -4.94
CA GLN A 25 -32.13 80.60 -3.61
C GLN A 25 -31.26 79.75 -2.69
N ASP A 26 -30.29 80.46 -2.10
CA ASP A 26 -29.66 80.13 -0.84
C ASP A 26 -30.75 79.69 0.15
N PHE A 27 -30.78 78.40 0.47
CA PHE A 27 -31.35 77.95 1.73
C PHE A 27 -30.23 78.01 2.78
N THR A 28 -29.89 79.23 3.20
CA THR A 28 -29.23 79.44 4.50
C THR A 28 -30.33 79.40 5.56
N ASP A 29 -30.22 78.50 6.54
CA ASP A 29 -30.99 78.69 7.77
C ASP A 29 -30.55 80.00 8.45
N ASP A 30 -31.50 80.70 9.09
CA ASP A 30 -31.33 82.03 9.68
C ASP A 30 -30.48 82.04 10.98
N THR A 31 -29.46 81.18 11.08
CA THR A 31 -28.52 81.17 12.22
C THR A 31 -27.17 81.81 11.94
N GLY A 32 -26.90 82.21 10.69
CA GLY A 32 -25.63 82.83 10.30
C GLY A 32 -24.41 81.91 10.48
N ARG A 33 -24.62 80.60 10.60
CA ARG A 33 -23.57 79.58 10.65
C ARG A 33 -23.45 78.92 9.29
N THR A 34 -22.30 79.08 8.64
CA THR A 34 -21.93 78.25 7.49
C THR A 34 -21.92 76.78 7.91
N MET A 35 -22.62 75.90 7.17
CA MET A 35 -22.44 74.45 7.35
C MET A 35 -20.95 74.13 7.20
N PRO A 36 -20.34 73.38 8.14
CA PRO A 36 -18.95 72.98 7.99
C PRO A 36 -18.80 72.20 6.69
N GLU A 37 -17.80 72.53 5.89
CA GLU A 37 -17.51 71.79 4.65
C GLU A 37 -17.37 70.29 4.99
N PRO A 38 -17.99 69.39 4.21
CA PRO A 38 -17.86 67.95 4.45
C PRO A 38 -16.37 67.57 4.44
N ASP A 39 -15.89 67.02 5.55
CA ASP A 39 -14.53 66.54 5.70
C ASP A 39 -14.58 65.03 5.89
N LEU A 40 -13.97 64.29 4.97
CA LEU A 40 -13.89 62.83 5.01
C LEU A 40 -12.53 62.37 4.54
N LYS A 41 -11.82 61.68 5.41
CA LYS A 41 -10.54 61.07 5.06
C LYS A 41 -10.29 59.83 5.88
N PHE A 42 -9.64 58.85 5.26
CA PHE A 42 -8.99 57.78 6.01
C PHE A 42 -7.71 58.32 6.64
N ALA A 43 -7.34 57.79 7.81
CA ALA A 43 -6.11 58.20 8.50
C ALA A 43 -4.86 57.93 7.64
N ASP A 44 -4.86 56.80 6.93
CA ASP A 44 -3.79 56.39 6.02
C ASP A 44 -4.29 56.33 4.57
N GLY A 45 -3.41 56.62 3.61
CA GLY A 45 -3.71 56.48 2.17
C GLY A 45 -3.59 55.04 1.65
N THR A 46 -2.94 54.15 2.39
CA THR A 46 -2.79 52.74 2.01
C THR A 46 -2.70 51.85 3.25
N LEU A 47 -3.51 50.80 3.28
CA LEU A 47 -3.51 49.76 4.31
C LEU A 47 -2.79 48.52 3.78
N ASN A 48 -1.59 48.24 4.31
CA ASN A 48 -0.81 47.06 3.96
C ASN A 48 -1.10 45.93 4.96
N LEU A 49 -1.52 44.78 4.45
CA LEU A 49 -1.99 43.65 5.23
C LEU A 49 -1.09 42.42 5.00
N PRO A 50 -0.74 41.68 6.07
CA PRO A 50 -0.07 40.39 5.92
C PRO A 50 -0.98 39.37 5.19
N LEU A 51 -0.36 38.31 4.70
CA LEU A 51 -1.03 37.29 3.88
C LEU A 51 -2.11 36.48 4.63
N GLU A 52 -2.00 36.36 5.96
CA GLU A 52 -2.88 35.51 6.76
C GLU A 52 -4.25 36.14 7.02
N GLU A 53 -5.24 35.27 7.25
CA GLU A 53 -6.59 35.71 7.58
C GLU A 53 -6.63 36.41 8.94
N LYS A 54 -7.17 37.64 8.96
CA LYS A 54 -7.22 38.45 10.17
C LYS A 54 -8.25 39.56 10.06
N GLU A 55 -8.77 39.97 11.21
CA GLU A 55 -9.60 41.15 11.35
C GLU A 55 -8.79 42.41 11.66
N TYR A 56 -9.17 43.54 11.07
CA TYR A 56 -8.53 44.83 11.25
C TYR A 56 -9.56 45.89 11.63
N THR A 57 -9.10 46.88 12.40
CA THR A 57 -9.84 48.12 12.66
C THR A 57 -9.23 49.22 11.81
N VAL A 58 -10.06 49.94 11.08
CA VAL A 58 -9.64 51.02 10.17
C VAL A 58 -10.29 52.31 10.63
N ASP A 59 -9.46 53.32 10.88
CA ASP A 59 -9.89 54.62 11.36
C ASP A 59 -10.30 55.53 10.20
N ILE A 60 -11.34 56.33 10.45
CA ILE A 60 -11.90 57.29 9.50
C ILE A 60 -12.25 58.58 10.23
N GLU A 61 -11.76 59.69 9.70
CA GLU A 61 -12.05 61.03 10.19
C GLU A 61 -13.22 61.60 9.39
N SER A 62 -14.25 62.03 10.10
CA SER A 62 -15.44 62.60 9.49
C SER A 62 -16.12 63.60 10.43
N ASN A 63 -16.60 64.72 9.90
CA ASN A 63 -17.46 65.64 10.64
C ASN A 63 -18.96 65.29 10.54
N LEU A 64 -19.31 64.26 9.76
CA LEU A 64 -20.69 63.82 9.48
C LEU A 64 -20.82 62.28 9.49
N PRO A 65 -22.03 61.70 9.43
CA PRO A 65 -22.20 60.25 9.32
C PRO A 65 -21.65 59.69 8.00
N TRP A 66 -20.95 58.57 8.05
CA TRP A 66 -20.28 57.98 6.89
C TRP A 66 -20.68 56.52 6.70
N ARG A 67 -20.50 56.03 5.47
CA ARG A 67 -20.63 54.63 5.08
C ARG A 67 -19.40 54.19 4.30
N VAL A 68 -19.10 52.89 4.32
CA VAL A 68 -18.00 52.30 3.54
C VAL A 68 -18.48 51.11 2.71
N LYS A 69 -17.83 50.91 1.56
CA LYS A 69 -18.00 49.75 0.65
C LYS A 69 -16.62 49.31 0.16
N THR A 70 -16.48 48.04 -0.18
CA THR A 70 -15.24 47.49 -0.73
C THR A 70 -15.46 47.02 -2.17
N SER A 71 -14.42 47.10 -3.01
CA SER A 71 -14.41 46.56 -4.37
C SER A 71 -14.07 45.07 -4.44
N ALA A 72 -13.65 44.47 -3.33
CA ALA A 72 -13.11 43.12 -3.27
C ALA A 72 -14.00 42.15 -2.48
N THR A 73 -14.10 40.93 -2.99
CA THR A 73 -14.81 39.81 -2.35
C THR A 73 -14.01 39.14 -1.23
N TRP A 74 -12.73 39.46 -1.08
CA TRP A 74 -11.83 38.91 -0.06
C TRP A 74 -11.71 39.80 1.20
N ILE A 75 -12.47 40.89 1.24
CA ILE A 75 -12.61 41.79 2.38
C ILE A 75 -14.09 41.79 2.78
N ASP A 76 -14.39 41.30 3.97
CA ASP A 76 -15.72 41.39 4.56
C ASP A 76 -15.81 42.60 5.49
N LEU A 77 -16.80 43.47 5.25
CA LEU A 77 -17.07 44.61 6.13
C LEU A 77 -17.91 44.14 7.32
N LEU A 78 -17.30 44.04 8.50
CA LEU A 78 -17.99 43.67 9.74
C LEU A 78 -18.78 44.84 10.32
N SER A 79 -18.31 46.06 10.07
CA SER A 79 -19.10 47.28 10.22
C SER A 79 -18.89 48.18 8.99
N SER A 80 -19.95 48.87 8.57
CA SER A 80 -19.97 49.59 7.28
C SER A 80 -20.49 51.03 7.37
N ASN A 81 -20.72 51.53 8.59
CA ASN A 81 -21.19 52.89 8.83
C ASN A 81 -20.80 53.37 10.24
N GLY A 82 -20.76 54.69 10.42
CA GLY A 82 -20.46 55.34 11.69
C GLY A 82 -20.87 56.80 11.72
N MET A 83 -20.67 57.45 12.87
CA MET A 83 -20.97 58.87 13.09
C MET A 83 -19.73 59.60 13.58
N GLY A 84 -19.40 60.73 12.93
CA GLY A 84 -18.21 61.50 13.28
C GLY A 84 -16.90 60.72 13.05
N THR A 85 -15.80 61.22 13.60
CA THR A 85 -14.52 60.50 13.61
C THR A 85 -14.67 59.21 14.42
N GLY A 86 -14.28 58.08 13.83
CA GLY A 86 -14.42 56.76 14.43
C GLY A 86 -13.68 55.70 13.63
N SER A 87 -14.14 54.46 13.73
CA SER A 87 -13.51 53.33 13.04
C SER A 87 -14.51 52.27 12.61
N PHE A 88 -14.14 51.45 11.64
CA PHE A 88 -14.88 50.27 11.21
C PHE A 88 -13.99 49.03 11.22
N ARG A 89 -14.62 47.85 11.23
CA ARG A 89 -13.92 46.57 11.26
C ARG A 89 -14.07 45.84 9.93
N ILE A 90 -12.98 45.25 9.48
CA ILE A 90 -12.94 44.39 8.30
C ILE A 90 -12.38 43.02 8.70
N SER A 91 -12.85 41.96 8.03
CA SER A 91 -12.19 40.65 8.01
C SER A 91 -11.59 40.43 6.64
N VAL A 92 -10.37 39.91 6.57
CA VAL A 92 -9.62 39.76 5.32
C VAL A 92 -9.19 38.31 5.18
N SER A 93 -9.62 37.64 4.11
CA SER A 93 -9.28 36.23 3.86
C SER A 93 -7.80 36.05 3.51
N LYS A 94 -7.25 34.85 3.72
CA LYS A 94 -5.86 34.52 3.32
C LYS A 94 -5.61 34.73 1.82
N ASN A 95 -4.44 35.26 1.44
CA ASN A 95 -3.98 35.30 0.05
C ASN A 95 -3.03 34.13 -0.24
N ALA A 96 -3.50 33.12 -0.97
CA ALA A 96 -2.69 31.96 -1.36
C ALA A 96 -1.89 32.16 -2.66
N ASN A 97 -2.08 33.29 -3.36
CA ASN A 97 -1.38 33.57 -4.61
C ASN A 97 0.03 34.07 -4.34
N VAL A 98 0.96 33.77 -5.26
CA VAL A 98 2.35 34.25 -5.20
C VAL A 98 2.39 35.78 -5.20
N ALA A 99 1.53 36.42 -5.99
CA ALA A 99 1.45 37.86 -6.11
C ALA A 99 0.63 38.52 -4.98
N PRO A 100 1.02 39.72 -4.54
CA PRO A 100 0.15 40.59 -3.77
C PRO A 100 -1.14 40.90 -4.53
N ARG A 101 -2.21 41.19 -3.79
CA ARG A 101 -3.50 41.61 -4.36
C ARG A 101 -3.94 42.94 -3.79
N GLU A 102 -4.62 43.73 -4.60
CA GLU A 102 -5.08 45.07 -4.23
C GLU A 102 -6.60 45.16 -4.25
N ALA A 103 -7.13 46.03 -3.41
CA ALA A 103 -8.54 46.39 -3.34
C ALA A 103 -8.68 47.87 -2.98
N GLU A 104 -9.92 48.37 -3.07
CA GLU A 104 -10.26 49.72 -2.67
C GLU A 104 -11.44 49.68 -1.71
N ILE A 105 -11.32 50.39 -0.59
CA ILE A 105 -12.44 50.69 0.30
C ILE A 105 -12.81 52.16 0.07
N ALA A 106 -14.04 52.39 -0.37
CA ALA A 106 -14.57 53.73 -0.62
C ALA A 106 -15.49 54.14 0.54
N GLY A 107 -15.21 55.30 1.14
CA GLY A 107 -16.02 55.93 2.17
C GLY A 107 -16.78 57.13 1.62
N TRP A 108 -18.03 57.34 2.05
CA TRP A 108 -18.83 58.51 1.66
C TRP A 108 -19.76 58.99 2.78
N ILE A 109 -20.08 60.29 2.79
CA ILE A 109 -20.96 60.94 3.78
C ILE A 109 -22.34 61.28 3.18
N ILE A 110 -22.39 61.98 2.03
CA ILE A 110 -23.56 62.37 1.21
C ILE A 110 -23.10 62.75 -0.22
N GLU A 111 -24.02 63.10 -1.14
CA GLU A 111 -23.75 63.38 -2.56
C GLU A 111 -22.55 64.33 -2.77
N GLY A 112 -21.44 63.80 -3.30
CA GLY A 112 -20.26 64.56 -3.74
C GLY A 112 -18.98 64.41 -2.91
N ALA A 113 -19.04 63.94 -1.65
CA ALA A 113 -17.86 63.75 -0.80
C ALA A 113 -17.51 62.26 -0.63
N GLU A 114 -16.53 61.78 -1.41
CA GLU A 114 -16.02 60.41 -1.40
C GLU A 114 -14.50 60.41 -1.15
N THR A 115 -14.02 59.44 -0.37
CA THR A 115 -12.60 59.17 -0.17
C THR A 115 -12.32 57.68 -0.36
N LYS A 116 -11.06 57.34 -0.69
CA LYS A 116 -10.65 55.99 -1.07
C LYS A 116 -9.44 55.55 -0.27
N LEU A 117 -9.49 54.34 0.26
CA LEU A 117 -8.37 53.65 0.89
C LEU A 117 -7.92 52.52 -0.02
N LYS A 118 -6.66 52.56 -0.44
CA LYS A 118 -6.02 51.43 -1.13
C LYS A 118 -5.69 50.36 -0.09
N VAL A 119 -6.14 49.13 -0.30
CA VAL A 119 -5.80 47.98 0.53
C VAL A 119 -4.90 47.05 -0.28
N VAL A 120 -3.72 46.75 0.24
CA VAL A 120 -2.77 45.81 -0.38
C VAL A 120 -2.55 44.66 0.57
N GLN A 121 -2.81 43.43 0.11
CA GLN A 121 -2.49 42.23 0.88
C GLN A 121 -1.31 41.50 0.24
N GLU A 122 -0.33 41.13 1.05
CA GLU A 122 0.84 40.36 0.61
C GLU A 122 0.44 39.02 -0.01
N GLY A 123 1.24 38.55 -0.97
CA GLY A 123 1.15 37.19 -1.51
C GLY A 123 2.09 36.24 -0.77
N VAL A 124 1.94 34.93 -0.99
CA VAL A 124 2.84 33.93 -0.41
C VAL A 124 4.27 34.08 -0.93
N GLY A 125 4.47 34.76 -2.06
CA GLY A 125 5.78 35.07 -2.64
C GLY A 125 6.47 33.88 -3.31
N ILE A 126 6.26 32.66 -2.81
CA ILE A 126 6.76 31.41 -3.38
C ILE A 126 5.76 30.27 -3.14
N ALA A 127 5.60 29.39 -4.12
CA ALA A 127 4.69 28.24 -4.02
C ALA A 127 5.15 27.08 -4.90
N LEU A 128 5.32 25.90 -4.29
CA LEU A 128 5.53 24.64 -5.00
C LEU A 128 4.25 24.22 -5.72
N LYS A 129 4.37 23.67 -6.94
CA LYS A 129 3.23 23.07 -7.66
C LYS A 129 2.99 21.61 -7.31
N LYS A 130 3.97 20.96 -6.66
CA LYS A 130 3.90 19.57 -6.20
C LYS A 130 4.23 19.51 -4.70
N ARG A 131 3.48 18.70 -3.95
CA ARG A 131 3.66 18.54 -2.51
C ARG A 131 4.49 17.32 -2.12
N ALA A 132 4.56 16.32 -3.02
CA ALA A 132 5.34 15.12 -2.77
C ALA A 132 5.93 14.52 -4.05
N VAL A 133 7.08 13.86 -3.93
CA VAL A 133 7.72 13.03 -4.95
C VAL A 133 7.92 11.64 -4.37
N LYS A 134 7.66 10.62 -5.17
CA LYS A 134 7.92 9.23 -4.81
C LYS A 134 8.81 8.60 -5.88
N VAL A 135 9.90 7.96 -5.46
CA VAL A 135 10.82 7.24 -6.33
C VAL A 135 11.05 5.81 -5.84
N GLY A 136 11.43 4.92 -6.75
CA GLY A 136 11.82 3.55 -6.41
C GLY A 136 13.21 3.47 -5.78
N ALA A 137 13.57 2.28 -5.31
CA ALA A 137 14.89 2.00 -4.74
C ALA A 137 16.05 2.29 -5.69
N GLU A 138 15.85 2.19 -7.01
CA GLU A 138 16.86 2.52 -8.02
C GLU A 138 17.20 4.02 -8.10
N GLY A 139 16.42 4.87 -7.41
CA GLY A 139 16.58 6.32 -7.45
C GLY A 139 15.98 6.93 -8.72
N SER A 140 16.42 8.15 -9.04
CA SER A 140 16.01 8.87 -10.25
C SER A 140 17.13 9.79 -10.70
N ALA A 141 17.44 9.79 -12.00
CA ALA A 141 18.48 10.66 -12.54
C ALA A 141 18.04 12.14 -12.60
N GLU A 142 16.74 12.40 -12.78
CA GLU A 142 16.19 13.76 -12.81
C GLU A 142 14.68 13.75 -12.48
N GLU A 143 14.30 14.36 -11.36
CA GLU A 143 12.93 14.73 -11.01
C GLU A 143 12.79 16.25 -11.07
N VAL A 144 11.88 16.74 -11.92
CA VAL A 144 11.63 18.18 -12.09
C VAL A 144 10.53 18.63 -11.13
N ILE A 145 10.85 19.60 -10.27
CA ILE A 145 9.97 20.16 -9.25
C ILE A 145 9.60 21.59 -9.64
N PRO A 146 8.45 21.81 -10.29
CA PRO A 146 8.05 23.13 -10.70
C PRO A 146 7.50 23.94 -9.52
N PHE A 147 7.84 25.23 -9.49
CA PHE A 147 7.34 26.19 -8.52
C PHE A 147 7.22 27.58 -9.13
N SER A 148 6.40 28.42 -8.49
CA SER A 148 6.19 29.81 -8.89
C SER A 148 6.75 30.72 -7.81
N THR A 149 7.46 31.79 -8.17
CA THR A 149 8.02 32.75 -7.21
C THR A 149 8.05 34.18 -7.73
N MET A 150 7.88 35.15 -6.82
CA MET A 150 8.12 36.58 -7.05
C MET A 150 9.30 37.13 -6.24
N VAL A 151 9.85 36.32 -5.33
CA VAL A 151 10.94 36.69 -4.44
C VAL A 151 12.16 35.81 -4.70
N THR A 152 13.34 36.26 -4.27
CA THR A 152 14.52 35.38 -4.23
C THR A 152 14.28 34.22 -3.28
N TYR A 153 14.93 33.08 -3.53
CA TYR A 153 14.75 31.87 -2.74
C TYR A 153 16.07 31.19 -2.42
N THR A 154 16.04 30.38 -1.38
CA THR A 154 17.04 29.35 -1.08
C THR A 154 16.31 28.03 -0.83
N TYR A 155 17.04 26.93 -0.76
CA TYR A 155 16.49 25.65 -0.33
C TYR A 155 17.36 25.00 0.73
N GLU A 156 16.75 24.11 1.50
CA GLU A 156 17.43 23.30 2.50
C GLU A 156 16.80 21.90 2.52
N LEU A 157 17.63 20.86 2.62
CA LEU A 157 17.17 19.49 2.80
C LEU A 157 17.18 19.15 4.29
N SER A 158 16.30 18.25 4.72
CA SER A 158 16.37 17.66 6.06
C SER A 158 17.71 16.97 6.32
N GLU A 159 18.08 16.78 7.59
CA GLU A 159 19.32 16.12 7.99
C GLU A 159 19.46 14.71 7.39
N GLY A 160 20.69 14.29 7.07
CA GLY A 160 20.97 12.96 6.52
C GLY A 160 20.51 12.72 5.07
N CYS A 161 20.30 13.79 4.30
CA CYS A 161 19.78 13.74 2.93
C CYS A 161 20.86 13.88 1.84
N ASP A 162 22.07 13.40 2.09
CA ASP A 162 23.22 13.43 1.15
C ASP A 162 22.97 12.64 -0.14
N TRP A 163 21.85 11.91 -0.20
CA TRP A 163 21.38 11.10 -1.32
C TRP A 163 20.46 11.85 -2.30
N ILE A 164 20.22 13.14 -2.08
CA ILE A 164 19.44 14.01 -2.96
C ILE A 164 20.32 15.17 -3.43
N HIS A 165 20.55 15.25 -4.72
CA HIS A 165 21.35 16.30 -5.36
C HIS A 165 20.42 17.30 -6.04
N VAL A 166 20.42 18.55 -5.58
CA VAL A 166 19.53 19.61 -6.09
C VAL A 166 20.30 20.50 -7.07
N THR A 167 19.73 20.76 -8.24
CA THR A 167 20.21 21.75 -9.20
C THR A 167 19.15 22.81 -9.43
N ASP A 168 19.54 24.08 -9.34
CA ASP A 168 18.66 25.21 -9.61
C ASP A 168 18.29 25.32 -11.08
N GLY A 169 17.06 25.75 -11.33
CA GLY A 169 16.59 26.12 -12.66
C GLY A 169 17.07 27.51 -13.10
N ALA A 170 16.34 28.11 -14.04
CA ALA A 170 16.68 29.42 -14.58
C ALA A 170 16.67 30.52 -13.51
N ALA A 171 17.54 31.52 -13.71
CA ALA A 171 17.59 32.71 -12.88
C ALA A 171 16.24 33.44 -12.87
N ILE A 172 15.86 33.97 -11.70
CA ILE A 172 14.58 34.65 -11.49
C ILE A 172 14.76 36.17 -11.46
N THR A 173 13.72 36.90 -11.86
CA THR A 173 13.65 38.37 -11.75
C THR A 173 12.71 38.76 -10.61
N PRO A 174 13.22 39.32 -9.50
CA PRO A 174 12.38 39.71 -8.36
C PRO A 174 11.29 40.73 -8.73
N GLY A 175 10.12 40.61 -8.12
CA GLY A 175 9.00 41.54 -8.32
C GLY A 175 8.09 41.23 -9.52
N VAL A 176 8.39 40.18 -10.29
CA VAL A 176 7.52 39.63 -11.35
C VAL A 176 7.29 38.14 -11.07
N ILE A 177 6.15 37.58 -11.48
CA ILE A 177 5.88 36.14 -11.33
C ILE A 177 6.85 35.38 -12.25
N ASN A 178 7.71 34.56 -11.65
CA ASN A 178 8.61 33.64 -12.33
C ASN A 178 8.07 32.21 -12.17
N GLU A 179 8.09 31.47 -13.27
CA GLU A 179 7.91 30.03 -13.29
C GLU A 179 9.30 29.40 -13.35
N SER A 180 9.67 28.63 -12.34
CA SER A 180 11.00 28.01 -12.22
C SER A 180 10.87 26.55 -11.79
N GLU A 181 12.01 25.87 -11.72
CA GLU A 181 12.10 24.45 -11.40
C GLU A 181 13.34 24.18 -10.54
N LEU A 182 13.21 23.20 -9.64
CA LEU A 182 14.37 22.50 -9.08
C LEU A 182 14.48 21.14 -9.77
N LYS A 183 15.70 20.73 -10.10
CA LYS A 183 15.98 19.38 -10.59
C LYS A 183 16.61 18.57 -9.48
N LEU A 184 16.03 17.42 -9.16
CA LEU A 184 16.55 16.51 -8.15
C LEU A 184 17.12 15.27 -8.83
N ALA A 185 18.38 14.94 -8.56
CA ALA A 185 18.91 13.60 -8.79
C ALA A 185 18.90 12.85 -7.45
N ILE A 186 18.34 11.65 -7.43
CA ILE A 186 18.12 10.85 -6.24
C ILE A 186 18.94 9.56 -6.38
N ASP A 187 19.86 9.35 -5.45
CA ASP A 187 20.74 8.18 -5.46
C ASP A 187 19.96 6.87 -5.18
N PRO A 188 20.42 5.72 -5.70
CA PRO A 188 19.88 4.43 -5.34
C PRO A 188 19.91 4.16 -3.83
N TYR A 189 19.01 3.31 -3.36
CA TYR A 189 18.86 2.92 -1.96
C TYR A 189 18.83 1.40 -1.83
N THR A 190 19.70 0.87 -0.98
CA THR A 190 20.01 -0.56 -0.89
C THR A 190 19.41 -1.25 0.33
N ASP A 191 18.79 -0.50 1.24
CA ASP A 191 18.15 -1.04 2.44
C ASP A 191 16.91 -1.86 2.06
N ILE A 192 16.74 -3.01 2.71
CA ILE A 192 15.66 -3.97 2.45
C ILE A 192 14.52 -3.90 3.47
N ASP A 193 14.77 -3.27 4.62
CA ASP A 193 13.88 -3.29 5.77
C ASP A 193 12.83 -2.18 5.59
N GLU A 194 13.28 -0.93 5.45
CA GLU A 194 12.41 0.25 5.37
C GLU A 194 12.84 1.23 4.28
N GLY A 195 11.85 1.94 3.72
CA GLY A 195 12.09 3.07 2.81
C GLY A 195 12.53 4.32 3.57
N ARG A 196 13.05 5.33 2.85
CA ARG A 196 13.50 6.59 3.46
C ARG A 196 12.68 7.78 2.97
N THR A 197 12.58 8.81 3.82
CA THR A 197 11.83 10.04 3.52
C THR A 197 12.69 11.26 3.83
N ALA A 198 12.61 12.28 2.97
CA ALA A 198 13.24 13.57 3.14
C ALA A 198 12.24 14.71 2.96
N SER A 199 12.57 15.87 3.51
CA SER A 199 11.86 17.12 3.25
C SER A 199 12.80 18.12 2.57
N LEU A 200 12.35 18.70 1.46
CA LEU A 200 12.99 19.86 0.83
C LEU A 200 12.19 21.11 1.21
N TYR A 201 12.85 22.01 1.93
CA TYR A 201 12.31 23.29 2.38
C TYR A 201 12.71 24.37 1.38
N LEU A 202 11.76 24.86 0.60
CA LEU A 202 11.93 25.96 -0.34
C LEU A 202 11.60 27.28 0.38
N LYS A 203 12.63 28.10 0.65
CA LYS A 203 12.54 29.29 1.51
C LYS A 203 12.56 30.55 0.66
N GLY A 204 11.46 31.29 0.64
CA GLY A 204 11.40 32.62 0.05
C GLY A 204 12.06 33.67 0.94
N SER A 205 12.65 34.72 0.36
CA SER A 205 13.26 35.82 1.11
C SER A 205 12.27 36.69 1.89
N ASN A 206 10.96 36.50 1.66
CA ASN A 206 9.88 37.04 2.50
C ASN A 206 9.63 36.23 3.79
N GLY A 207 10.42 35.19 4.06
CA GLY A 207 10.31 34.35 5.25
C GLY A 207 9.29 33.20 5.13
N ILE A 208 8.58 33.10 4.01
CA ILE A 208 7.65 31.99 3.75
C ILE A 208 8.42 30.78 3.25
N THR A 209 8.16 29.63 3.86
CA THR A 209 8.76 28.35 3.46
C THR A 209 7.68 27.43 2.95
N ASP A 210 7.91 26.85 1.78
CA ASP A 210 7.09 25.78 1.23
C ASP A 210 7.85 24.45 1.28
N VAL A 211 7.16 23.32 1.47
CA VAL A 211 7.79 22.02 1.73
C VAL A 211 7.37 20.97 0.72
N LEU A 212 8.37 20.27 0.17
CA LEU A 212 8.20 19.07 -0.65
C LEU A 212 8.63 17.83 0.14
N THR A 213 7.75 16.84 0.24
CA THR A 213 8.11 15.51 0.79
C THR A 213 8.66 14.62 -0.32
N ILE A 214 9.81 14.00 -0.11
CA ILE A 214 10.43 13.06 -1.05
C ILE A 214 10.49 11.70 -0.37
N THR A 215 9.86 10.69 -0.96
CA THR A 215 9.89 9.31 -0.46
C THR A 215 10.61 8.40 -1.44
N GLN A 216 11.46 7.53 -0.92
CA GLN A 216 12.16 6.51 -1.68
C GLN A 216 11.82 5.13 -1.11
N ASP A 217 11.31 4.25 -1.98
CA ASP A 217 10.99 2.89 -1.60
C ASP A 217 12.26 2.10 -1.22
N LYS A 218 12.10 1.12 -0.34
CA LYS A 218 13.14 0.15 -0.01
C LYS A 218 13.50 -0.74 -1.21
N LYS A 219 14.67 -1.34 -1.18
CA LYS A 219 15.13 -2.29 -2.18
C LYS A 219 14.13 -3.45 -2.30
N PRO A 220 13.61 -3.75 -3.50
CA PRO A 220 12.82 -4.96 -3.71
C PRO A 220 13.71 -6.19 -3.50
N LEU A 221 13.23 -7.17 -2.72
CA LEU A 221 13.96 -8.41 -2.48
C LEU A 221 13.96 -9.28 -3.73
N GLY A 222 15.15 -9.72 -4.13
CA GLY A 222 15.33 -10.75 -5.16
C GLY A 222 15.59 -12.13 -4.55
N ASP A 223 15.60 -13.16 -5.39
CA ASP A 223 15.87 -14.54 -4.96
C ASP A 223 17.18 -14.67 -4.15
N ILE A 224 18.24 -13.92 -4.52
CA ILE A 224 19.51 -13.94 -3.77
C ILE A 224 19.35 -13.45 -2.33
N ASP A 225 18.46 -12.48 -2.10
CA ASP A 225 18.22 -11.93 -0.76
C ASP A 225 17.45 -12.96 0.09
N TYR A 226 16.43 -13.63 -0.47
CA TYR A 226 15.73 -14.72 0.21
C TYR A 226 16.61 -15.94 0.50
N LEU A 227 17.51 -16.28 -0.43
CA LEU A 227 18.52 -17.33 -0.19
C LEU A 227 19.47 -16.93 0.95
N ARG A 228 19.84 -15.65 1.06
CA ARG A 228 20.67 -15.16 2.16
C ARG A 228 19.93 -15.23 3.49
N MET A 229 18.68 -14.77 3.53
CA MET A 229 17.83 -14.87 4.72
C MET A 229 17.69 -16.32 5.19
N PHE A 230 17.46 -17.26 4.27
CA PHE A 230 17.42 -18.69 4.61
C PHE A 230 18.78 -19.19 5.11
N TYR A 231 19.89 -18.83 4.47
CA TYR A 231 21.21 -19.22 4.93
C TYR A 231 21.48 -18.72 6.37
N GLU A 232 21.14 -17.47 6.68
CA GLU A 232 21.32 -16.88 8.01
C GLU A 232 20.41 -17.54 9.05
N SER A 233 19.13 -17.74 8.74
CA SER A 233 18.17 -18.35 9.68
C SER A 233 18.35 -19.85 9.85
N ALA A 234 18.92 -20.54 8.86
CA ALA A 234 19.01 -21.99 8.83
C ALA A 234 20.41 -22.54 9.17
N ASN A 235 21.16 -21.82 10.03
CA ASN A 235 22.49 -22.20 10.52
C ASN A 235 23.57 -22.30 9.42
N GLY A 236 23.51 -21.42 8.43
CA GLY A 236 24.36 -21.38 7.22
C GLY A 236 25.86 -21.49 7.48
N ASP A 237 26.34 -20.85 8.55
CA ASP A 237 27.76 -20.84 8.89
C ASP A 237 28.32 -22.23 9.22
N ASN A 238 27.45 -23.17 9.60
CA ASN A 238 27.80 -24.55 9.91
C ASN A 238 27.44 -25.54 8.81
N TRP A 239 26.95 -25.07 7.65
CA TRP A 239 26.66 -25.95 6.52
C TRP A 239 27.93 -26.59 5.97
N THR A 240 27.86 -27.89 5.67
CA THR A 240 28.98 -28.65 5.08
C THR A 240 29.29 -28.17 3.67
N LYS A 241 28.24 -27.88 2.88
CA LYS A 241 28.30 -27.36 1.52
C LYS A 241 27.57 -26.02 1.51
N LYS A 242 28.34 -24.95 1.46
CA LYS A 242 27.84 -23.57 1.52
C LYS A 242 27.48 -23.05 0.13
N TRP A 243 26.59 -22.09 0.12
CA TRP A 243 26.33 -21.28 -1.06
C TRP A 243 27.37 -20.14 -1.16
N ASN A 244 27.70 -19.78 -2.40
CA ASN A 244 28.60 -18.70 -2.74
C ASN A 244 27.78 -17.49 -3.21
N PHE A 245 27.51 -16.57 -2.29
CA PHE A 245 26.70 -15.37 -2.56
C PHE A 245 27.38 -14.36 -3.50
N ASP A 246 28.66 -14.53 -3.82
CA ASP A 246 29.38 -13.70 -4.80
C ASP A 246 29.23 -14.25 -6.23
N ALA A 247 28.69 -15.47 -6.39
CA ALA A 247 28.49 -16.10 -7.69
C ALA A 247 27.19 -15.64 -8.37
N PRO A 248 27.14 -15.64 -9.72
CA PRO A 248 25.89 -15.41 -10.43
C PRO A 248 24.85 -16.50 -10.12
N LEU A 249 23.56 -16.16 -10.17
CA LEU A 249 22.41 -17.05 -9.97
C LEU A 249 22.22 -18.00 -11.17
N GLU A 250 23.18 -18.89 -11.35
CA GLU A 250 23.22 -19.90 -12.40
C GLU A 250 23.47 -21.28 -11.81
N THR A 251 22.95 -22.31 -12.46
CA THR A 251 23.05 -23.70 -11.97
C THR A 251 24.51 -24.17 -11.98
N ASN A 252 25.16 -24.06 -10.83
CA ASN A 252 26.53 -24.49 -10.61
C ASN A 252 26.62 -25.13 -9.23
N PRO A 253 26.78 -26.46 -9.11
CA PRO A 253 26.74 -27.15 -7.83
C PRO A 253 27.92 -26.83 -6.90
N THR A 254 29.00 -26.22 -7.42
CA THR A 254 30.13 -25.73 -6.60
C THR A 254 29.77 -24.42 -5.89
N ASN A 255 29.00 -23.55 -6.56
CA ASN A 255 28.59 -22.26 -6.00
C ASN A 255 27.24 -22.36 -5.27
N TRP A 256 26.32 -23.15 -5.80
CA TRP A 256 24.93 -23.22 -5.38
C TRP A 256 24.52 -24.68 -5.21
N PHE A 257 25.10 -25.34 -4.21
CA PHE A 257 24.81 -26.75 -3.92
C PHE A 257 23.29 -26.95 -3.73
N GLY A 258 22.73 -27.87 -4.50
CA GLY A 258 21.31 -28.23 -4.44
C GLY A 258 20.36 -27.23 -5.09
N LEU A 259 20.83 -26.18 -5.76
CA LEU A 259 19.94 -25.23 -6.44
C LEU A 259 19.96 -25.42 -7.95
N LYS A 260 18.79 -25.20 -8.56
CA LYS A 260 18.63 -25.03 -10.00
C LYS A 260 18.01 -23.67 -10.30
N PHE A 261 18.56 -23.00 -11.30
CA PHE A 261 18.10 -21.70 -11.76
C PHE A 261 17.59 -21.78 -13.21
N GLU A 262 16.51 -21.05 -13.49
CA GLU A 262 16.03 -20.75 -14.84
C GLU A 262 15.79 -19.24 -14.95
N ASN A 263 16.34 -18.59 -15.96
CA ASN A 263 16.25 -17.12 -16.13
C ASN A 263 16.66 -16.32 -14.88
N LYS A 264 17.71 -16.77 -14.17
CA LYS A 264 18.20 -16.21 -12.89
C LYS A 264 17.21 -16.31 -11.72
N ARG A 265 16.17 -17.13 -11.84
CA ARG A 265 15.20 -17.42 -10.77
C ARG A 265 15.39 -18.84 -10.24
N VAL A 266 15.24 -19.03 -8.93
CA VAL A 266 15.33 -20.35 -8.28
C VAL A 266 14.08 -21.14 -8.64
N VAL A 267 14.26 -22.29 -9.28
CA VAL A 267 13.15 -23.18 -9.67
C VAL A 267 13.14 -24.50 -8.90
N GLU A 268 14.27 -24.91 -8.33
CA GLU A 268 14.38 -26.14 -7.55
C GLU A 268 15.44 -26.02 -6.47
N ILE A 269 15.11 -26.58 -5.30
CA ILE A 269 15.98 -26.82 -4.16
C ILE A 269 15.95 -28.32 -3.88
N ASP A 270 17.08 -29.00 -4.07
CA ASP A 270 17.27 -30.43 -3.88
C ASP A 270 18.52 -30.69 -3.01
N ILE A 271 18.28 -30.81 -1.70
CA ILE A 271 19.30 -31.08 -0.68
C ILE A 271 18.91 -32.37 0.04
N GLN A 272 19.32 -33.50 -0.55
CA GLN A 272 18.97 -34.84 -0.06
C GLN A 272 20.05 -35.52 0.79
N SER A 273 21.19 -34.86 1.01
CA SER A 273 22.28 -35.34 1.86
C SER A 273 22.45 -34.41 3.05
N PRO A 274 22.82 -34.92 4.25
CA PRO A 274 23.02 -34.09 5.43
C PRO A 274 23.93 -32.88 5.16
N ASN A 275 23.39 -31.68 5.39
CA ASN A 275 24.10 -30.42 5.19
C ASN A 275 24.06 -29.48 6.41
N ASN A 276 23.71 -29.99 7.61
CA ASN A 276 23.58 -29.20 8.85
C ASN A 276 22.62 -28.00 8.82
N ILE A 277 21.71 -27.96 7.84
CA ILE A 277 20.59 -27.01 7.80
C ILE A 277 19.68 -27.27 8.99
N GLU A 278 19.50 -26.24 9.82
CA GLU A 278 18.68 -26.24 11.02
C GLU A 278 17.90 -24.93 11.11
N GLY A 279 16.58 -24.97 11.05
CA GLY A 279 15.73 -23.78 11.01
C GLY A 279 14.44 -23.98 10.22
N ASP A 280 13.72 -22.91 9.94
CA ASP A 280 12.53 -22.94 9.09
C ASP A 280 12.86 -22.69 7.60
N ILE A 281 11.86 -22.93 6.74
CA ILE A 281 11.95 -22.69 5.29
C ILE A 281 11.17 -21.43 4.86
N ILE A 282 10.74 -20.57 5.79
CA ILE A 282 9.87 -19.41 5.50
C ILE A 282 10.47 -18.50 4.42
N PRO A 283 11.77 -18.15 4.43
CA PRO A 283 12.31 -17.28 3.39
C PRO A 283 12.20 -17.89 1.98
N LEU A 284 12.25 -19.22 1.87
CA LEU A 284 12.14 -19.93 0.60
C LEU A 284 10.73 -19.87 0.00
N CYS A 285 9.70 -19.62 0.83
CA CYS A 285 8.31 -19.46 0.39
C CYS A 285 8.07 -18.19 -0.44
N ASN A 286 9.03 -17.25 -0.47
CA ASN A 286 8.96 -16.04 -1.31
C ASN A 286 9.62 -16.21 -2.70
N LEU A 287 10.19 -17.39 -2.99
CA LEU A 287 10.78 -17.68 -4.29
C LEU A 287 9.68 -18.01 -5.32
N SER A 288 9.15 -16.97 -5.98
CA SER A 288 7.92 -17.07 -6.78
C SER A 288 7.92 -18.10 -7.93
N GLU A 289 9.10 -18.46 -8.44
CA GLU A 289 9.27 -19.45 -9.53
C GLU A 289 9.62 -20.86 -9.02
N LEU A 290 9.64 -21.06 -7.71
CA LEU A 290 10.06 -22.31 -7.09
C LEU A 290 9.03 -23.42 -7.34
N ARG A 291 9.48 -24.49 -8.00
CA ARG A 291 8.64 -25.63 -8.40
C ARG A 291 8.91 -26.88 -7.59
N SER A 292 10.07 -26.99 -6.96
CA SER A 292 10.48 -28.20 -6.25
C SER A 292 11.27 -27.87 -5.00
N ILE A 293 10.79 -28.33 -3.85
CA ILE A 293 11.50 -28.32 -2.57
C ILE A 293 11.72 -29.76 -2.14
N LYS A 294 12.97 -30.17 -1.99
CA LYS A 294 13.34 -31.49 -1.51
C LYS A 294 14.44 -31.37 -0.46
N PHE A 295 14.09 -31.66 0.78
CA PHE A 295 15.01 -31.80 1.89
C PHE A 295 14.98 -33.23 2.41
N LYS A 296 16.16 -33.80 2.61
CA LYS A 296 16.33 -35.05 3.33
C LYS A 296 17.51 -34.98 4.28
N HIS A 297 17.32 -35.51 5.50
CA HIS A 297 18.33 -35.49 6.56
C HIS A 297 18.79 -34.08 6.94
N GLN A 298 17.83 -33.16 7.09
CA GLN A 298 18.04 -31.85 7.71
C GLN A 298 17.37 -31.77 9.10
N LYS A 299 17.44 -30.62 9.77
CA LYS A 299 16.73 -30.37 11.03
C LYS A 299 15.77 -29.20 10.87
N LEU A 300 14.72 -29.41 10.09
CA LEU A 300 13.79 -28.35 9.76
C LEU A 300 12.74 -28.18 10.87
N ALA A 301 12.26 -26.97 11.11
CA ALA A 301 11.23 -26.71 12.11
C ALA A 301 9.89 -27.42 11.76
N GLY A 302 9.51 -27.35 10.49
CA GLY A 302 8.23 -27.85 9.97
C GLY A 302 7.93 -27.29 8.58
N ILE A 303 6.67 -27.42 8.14
CA ILE A 303 6.16 -26.75 6.93
C ILE A 303 5.36 -25.51 7.40
N PRO A 304 5.77 -24.29 7.01
CA PRO A 304 5.13 -23.06 7.49
C PRO A 304 3.86 -22.70 6.69
N GLU A 305 3.02 -21.81 7.20
CA GLU A 305 1.81 -21.33 6.51
C GLU A 305 2.13 -20.54 5.22
N GLU A 306 3.31 -19.96 5.12
CA GLU A 306 3.75 -19.26 3.91
C GLU A 306 3.92 -20.21 2.70
N ILE A 307 3.90 -21.54 2.91
CA ILE A 307 4.01 -22.51 1.81
C ILE A 307 2.93 -22.29 0.74
N GLY A 308 1.73 -21.83 1.11
CA GLY A 308 0.64 -21.53 0.18
C GLY A 308 0.96 -20.46 -0.87
N GLN A 309 1.97 -19.61 -0.61
CA GLN A 309 2.42 -18.56 -1.54
C GLN A 309 3.10 -19.13 -2.79
N LEU A 310 3.60 -20.36 -2.74
CA LEU A 310 4.33 -20.99 -3.84
C LEU A 310 3.38 -21.56 -4.89
N SER A 311 2.76 -20.67 -5.66
CA SER A 311 1.79 -21.03 -6.72
C SER A 311 2.35 -21.95 -7.82
N GLN A 312 3.67 -22.01 -7.99
CA GLN A 312 4.36 -22.86 -8.97
C GLN A 312 4.81 -24.22 -8.39
N LEU A 313 4.58 -24.48 -7.10
CA LEU A 313 5.11 -25.66 -6.43
C LEU A 313 4.46 -26.94 -6.96
N THR A 314 5.30 -27.85 -7.46
CA THR A 314 4.89 -29.16 -8.00
C THR A 314 5.33 -30.33 -7.12
N THR A 315 6.41 -30.13 -6.35
CA THR A 315 7.04 -31.16 -5.51
C THR A 315 7.42 -30.59 -4.15
N LEU A 316 6.95 -31.21 -3.07
CA LEU A 316 7.31 -30.88 -1.70
C LEU A 316 7.71 -32.14 -0.93
N TRP A 317 9.00 -32.33 -0.74
CA TRP A 317 9.58 -33.45 0.00
C TRP A 317 10.35 -32.95 1.22
N ILE A 318 9.91 -33.34 2.41
CA ILE A 318 10.58 -33.09 3.70
C ILE A 318 10.75 -34.45 4.38
N ILE A 319 11.77 -35.21 3.98
CA ILE A 319 11.91 -36.62 4.34
C ILE A 319 12.94 -36.75 5.45
N GLU A 320 12.64 -37.48 6.53
CA GLU A 320 13.63 -37.78 7.58
C GLU A 320 14.44 -36.53 7.99
N SER A 321 13.75 -35.43 8.31
CA SER A 321 14.35 -34.10 8.49
C SER A 321 14.05 -33.47 9.86
N ALA A 322 13.80 -34.31 10.87
CA ALA A 322 13.44 -33.90 12.23
C ALA A 322 12.27 -32.90 12.29
N ALA A 323 11.47 -32.82 11.23
CA ALA A 323 10.46 -31.81 11.06
C ALA A 323 9.21 -32.14 11.86
N SER A 324 8.61 -31.12 12.46
CA SER A 324 7.51 -31.28 13.40
C SER A 324 6.41 -30.24 13.17
N GLY A 325 5.40 -30.24 14.04
CA GLY A 325 4.28 -29.31 13.96
C GLY A 325 3.11 -29.83 13.13
N ASN A 326 2.06 -29.02 13.08
CA ASN A 326 0.85 -29.30 12.31
C ASN A 326 1.09 -29.07 10.81
N LEU A 327 0.40 -29.82 9.95
CA LEU A 327 0.35 -29.47 8.53
C LEU A 327 -0.48 -28.19 8.34
N PRO A 328 0.05 -27.17 7.64
CA PRO A 328 -0.61 -25.89 7.47
C PRO A 328 -1.81 -26.01 6.51
N GLU A 329 -2.87 -25.23 6.75
CA GLU A 329 -4.08 -25.26 5.91
C GLU A 329 -3.79 -24.69 4.51
N SER A 330 -2.94 -23.66 4.46
CA SER A 330 -2.43 -23.02 3.23
C SER A 330 -1.71 -23.98 2.27
N LEU A 331 -1.28 -25.17 2.70
CA LEU A 331 -0.76 -26.17 1.77
C LEU A 331 -1.78 -26.54 0.67
N GLY A 332 -3.08 -26.42 0.98
CA GLY A 332 -4.16 -26.59 0.00
C GLY A 332 -4.17 -25.54 -1.13
N GLU A 333 -3.45 -24.42 -0.97
CA GLU A 333 -3.33 -23.35 -1.98
C GLU A 333 -2.25 -23.65 -3.04
N CYS A 334 -1.40 -24.67 -2.81
CA CYS A 334 -0.43 -25.15 -3.78
C CYS A 334 -1.11 -25.98 -4.88
N GLU A 335 -1.96 -25.37 -5.70
CA GLU A 335 -2.85 -26.05 -6.66
C GLU A 335 -2.11 -26.93 -7.70
N LEU A 336 -0.86 -26.57 -8.04
CA LEU A 336 -0.01 -27.29 -8.98
C LEU A 336 0.79 -28.44 -8.35
N LEU A 337 0.67 -28.65 -7.04
CA LEU A 337 1.39 -29.71 -6.36
C LEU A 337 0.95 -31.07 -6.93
N THR A 338 1.92 -31.95 -7.16
CA THR A 338 1.68 -33.32 -7.67
C THR A 338 2.33 -34.38 -6.79
N SER A 339 3.42 -34.04 -6.10
CA SER A 339 4.15 -34.96 -5.23
C SER A 339 4.40 -34.37 -3.85
N PHE A 340 3.77 -34.99 -2.85
CA PHE A 340 3.93 -34.64 -1.43
C PHE A 340 4.55 -35.80 -0.66
N ASN A 341 5.67 -35.56 0.03
CA ASN A 341 6.37 -36.58 0.80
C ASN A 341 6.99 -36.04 2.10
N ILE A 342 6.43 -36.43 3.24
CA ILE A 342 6.92 -36.05 4.58
C ILE A 342 7.35 -37.28 5.41
N SER A 343 7.59 -38.40 4.73
CA SER A 343 7.74 -39.70 5.38
C SER A 343 9.07 -39.90 6.12
N ASN A 344 9.06 -40.87 7.03
CA ASN A 344 10.27 -41.44 7.64
C ASN A 344 10.48 -42.86 7.13
N HIS A 345 11.72 -43.30 7.00
CA HIS A 345 11.98 -44.71 6.72
C HIS A 345 11.62 -45.57 7.95
N PRO A 346 10.83 -46.65 7.82
CA PRO A 346 10.28 -47.37 8.98
C PRO A 346 11.34 -47.98 9.92
N THR A 347 12.54 -48.28 9.41
CA THR A 347 13.60 -48.96 10.19
C THR A 347 14.98 -48.33 10.07
N SER A 348 15.13 -47.27 9.28
CA SER A 348 16.46 -46.78 8.88
C SER A 348 16.61 -45.27 8.98
N THR A 349 15.62 -44.56 9.52
CA THR A 349 15.77 -43.14 9.80
C THR A 349 16.88 -42.96 10.83
N PRO A 350 17.88 -42.09 10.56
CA PRO A 350 18.93 -41.82 11.53
C PRO A 350 18.37 -41.23 12.83
N VAL A 351 19.01 -41.54 13.96
CA VAL A 351 18.62 -41.00 15.28
C VAL A 351 18.61 -39.48 15.23
N GLY A 352 17.52 -38.86 15.69
CA GLY A 352 17.33 -37.41 15.69
C GLY A 352 16.82 -36.81 14.38
N PHE A 353 16.53 -37.63 13.36
CA PHE A 353 16.00 -37.19 12.06
C PHE A 353 14.55 -37.62 11.80
N ASN A 354 13.90 -38.30 12.75
CA ASN A 354 12.49 -38.65 12.62
C ASN A 354 11.64 -37.38 12.54
N ASN A 355 10.90 -37.22 11.44
CA ASN A 355 9.78 -36.29 11.41
C ASN A 355 8.70 -36.75 12.40
N THR A 356 7.99 -35.80 12.98
CA THR A 356 6.90 -36.05 13.92
C THR A 356 5.70 -35.15 13.59
N PHE A 357 5.37 -35.01 12.31
CA PHE A 357 4.25 -34.18 11.86
C PHE A 357 2.93 -34.63 12.50
N THR A 358 2.11 -33.66 12.88
CA THR A 358 0.77 -33.85 13.48
C THR A 358 -0.31 -33.22 12.59
N GLY A 359 -1.59 -33.40 12.94
CA GLY A 359 -2.72 -32.91 12.14
C GLY A 359 -3.34 -33.98 11.26
N ASN A 360 -4.18 -33.54 10.33
CA ASN A 360 -4.85 -34.39 9.32
C ASN A 360 -4.35 -34.03 7.91
N LEU A 361 -4.96 -34.64 6.87
CA LEU A 361 -4.59 -34.43 5.47
C LEU A 361 -5.70 -33.75 4.64
N ASP A 362 -6.71 -33.16 5.30
CA ASP A 362 -7.94 -32.70 4.63
C ASP A 362 -7.66 -31.60 3.60
N MET A 363 -6.73 -30.70 3.89
CA MET A 363 -6.34 -29.59 2.99
C MET A 363 -5.84 -30.08 1.62
N LEU A 364 -5.27 -31.28 1.53
CA LEU A 364 -4.78 -31.83 0.27
C LEU A 364 -5.90 -32.07 -0.75
N ILE A 365 -7.16 -32.10 -0.31
CA ILE A 365 -8.32 -32.29 -1.20
C ILE A 365 -8.47 -31.13 -2.20
N ASN A 366 -7.99 -29.95 -1.82
CA ASN A 366 -7.99 -28.73 -2.62
C ASN A 366 -6.93 -28.78 -3.74
N ILE A 367 -6.08 -29.81 -3.78
CA ILE A 367 -5.02 -29.98 -4.76
C ILE A 367 -5.43 -31.06 -5.77
N PRO A 368 -6.07 -30.72 -6.90
CA PRO A 368 -6.65 -31.70 -7.82
C PRO A 368 -5.61 -32.56 -8.54
N GLY A 369 -4.40 -32.02 -8.70
CA GLY A 369 -3.29 -32.61 -9.46
C GLY A 369 -2.49 -33.70 -8.74
N MET A 370 -2.86 -34.07 -7.50
CA MET A 370 -2.10 -35.05 -6.72
C MET A 370 -1.87 -36.39 -7.44
N VAL A 371 -0.61 -36.81 -7.44
CA VAL A 371 -0.11 -38.07 -8.01
C VAL A 371 0.43 -38.98 -6.90
N THR A 372 1.18 -38.41 -5.95
CA THR A 372 1.76 -39.18 -4.84
C THR A 372 1.59 -38.44 -3.51
N ILE A 373 1.02 -39.13 -2.52
CA ILE A 373 0.91 -38.69 -1.14
C ILE A 373 1.63 -39.72 -0.25
N LYS A 374 2.75 -39.30 0.36
CA LYS A 374 3.57 -40.12 1.25
C LYS A 374 3.74 -39.44 2.59
N ALA A 375 3.07 -39.94 3.61
CA ALA A 375 3.11 -39.38 4.96
C ALA A 375 3.29 -40.44 6.05
N TYR A 376 3.76 -41.63 5.68
CA TYR A 376 3.92 -42.76 6.58
C TYR A 376 4.98 -42.52 7.67
N CYS A 377 4.82 -43.21 8.79
CA CYS A 377 5.69 -43.16 9.96
C CYS A 377 5.79 -41.75 10.58
N ASN A 378 4.65 -41.09 10.84
CA ASN A 378 4.54 -39.79 11.52
C ASN A 378 3.54 -39.88 12.70
N ASN A 379 3.15 -38.74 13.25
CA ASN A 379 2.15 -38.60 14.32
C ASN A 379 0.83 -37.99 13.80
N LEU A 380 0.51 -38.19 12.52
CA LEU A 380 -0.73 -37.67 11.93
C LEU A 380 -1.94 -38.41 12.47
N SER A 381 -3.09 -37.75 12.52
CA SER A 381 -4.30 -38.27 13.13
C SER A 381 -5.56 -37.69 12.48
N GLY A 382 -6.74 -38.06 13.01
CA GLY A 382 -8.02 -37.67 12.43
C GLY A 382 -8.47 -38.59 11.30
N PRO A 383 -9.61 -38.28 10.65
CA PRO A 383 -10.14 -39.07 9.55
C PRO A 383 -9.28 -38.98 8.29
N LEU A 384 -9.45 -39.93 7.38
CA LEU A 384 -8.92 -39.78 6.01
C LEU A 384 -9.73 -38.72 5.25
N PRO A 385 -9.09 -37.96 4.35
CA PRO A 385 -9.80 -36.97 3.53
C PRO A 385 -10.93 -37.60 2.73
N VAL A 386 -12.07 -36.93 2.68
CA VAL A 386 -13.22 -37.39 1.90
C VAL A 386 -13.08 -36.88 0.48
N ILE A 387 -12.90 -37.79 -0.49
CA ILE A 387 -12.82 -37.45 -1.91
C ILE A 387 -14.22 -37.02 -2.39
N PRO A 388 -14.42 -35.76 -2.85
CA PRO A 388 -15.72 -35.33 -3.35
C PRO A 388 -16.10 -36.11 -4.61
N LEU A 389 -17.37 -36.47 -4.71
CA LEU A 389 -17.92 -37.30 -5.78
C LEU A 389 -18.92 -36.49 -6.61
N ASP A 390 -18.99 -36.78 -7.92
CA ASP A 390 -20.05 -36.27 -8.79
C ASP A 390 -21.38 -37.04 -8.61
N GLY A 391 -22.43 -36.63 -9.32
CA GLY A 391 -23.75 -37.28 -9.28
C GLY A 391 -23.78 -38.75 -9.76
N ASN A 392 -22.65 -39.27 -10.26
CA ASN A 392 -22.47 -40.66 -10.68
C ASN A 392 -21.46 -41.41 -9.80
N ASN A 393 -21.19 -40.94 -8.57
CA ASN A 393 -20.21 -41.49 -7.63
C ASN A 393 -18.77 -41.50 -8.15
N LYS A 394 -18.39 -40.60 -9.06
CA LYS A 394 -17.00 -40.51 -9.55
C LYS A 394 -16.21 -39.43 -8.81
N PRO A 395 -14.97 -39.72 -8.39
CA PRO A 395 -14.05 -38.73 -7.84
C PRO A 395 -13.91 -37.48 -8.71
N THR A 396 -14.12 -36.29 -8.13
CA THR A 396 -13.96 -35.00 -8.82
C THR A 396 -12.53 -34.45 -8.72
N THR A 397 -11.80 -34.82 -7.66
CA THR A 397 -10.39 -34.49 -7.39
C THR A 397 -9.51 -35.75 -7.41
N TRP A 398 -8.18 -35.57 -7.32
CA TRP A 398 -7.18 -36.65 -7.24
C TRP A 398 -7.30 -37.72 -8.33
N LYS A 399 -7.76 -37.31 -9.52
CA LYS A 399 -8.05 -38.23 -10.64
C LYS A 399 -6.80 -38.95 -11.16
N SER A 400 -5.62 -38.44 -10.84
CA SER A 400 -4.29 -38.92 -11.23
C SER A 400 -3.52 -39.58 -10.08
N LEU A 401 -4.13 -39.75 -8.91
CA LEU A 401 -3.47 -40.31 -7.73
C LEU A 401 -3.05 -41.77 -7.99
N LYS A 402 -1.77 -42.03 -7.78
CA LYS A 402 -1.15 -43.36 -7.98
C LYS A 402 -0.71 -43.98 -6.67
N GLU A 403 -0.19 -43.16 -5.77
CA GLU A 403 0.39 -43.62 -4.51
C GLU A 403 -0.22 -42.85 -3.34
N PHE A 404 -0.84 -43.59 -2.43
CA PHE A 404 -1.36 -43.09 -1.16
C PHE A 404 -0.81 -43.96 -0.03
N MET A 405 0.22 -43.46 0.66
CA MET A 405 0.99 -44.21 1.65
C MET A 405 1.07 -43.42 2.96
N ILE A 406 0.25 -43.81 3.93
CA ILE A 406 0.07 -43.10 5.21
C ILE A 406 0.16 -44.03 6.43
N TYR A 407 0.68 -45.24 6.23
CA TYR A 407 0.80 -46.28 7.26
C TYR A 407 1.66 -45.84 8.46
N THR A 408 1.47 -46.48 9.61
CA THR A 408 2.19 -46.15 10.86
C THR A 408 1.98 -44.69 11.26
N ASN A 409 0.73 -44.35 11.55
CA ASN A 409 0.28 -43.04 12.05
C ASN A 409 -0.88 -43.29 13.06
N GLY A 410 -1.61 -42.24 13.42
CA GLY A 410 -2.81 -42.27 14.27
C GLY A 410 -4.12 -41.96 13.54
N PHE A 411 -4.23 -42.18 12.23
CA PHE A 411 -5.47 -41.93 11.48
C PHE A 411 -6.61 -42.81 11.99
N SER A 412 -7.82 -42.25 12.13
CA SER A 412 -8.98 -42.91 12.72
C SER A 412 -10.23 -42.80 11.84
N GLY A 413 -11.36 -43.34 12.30
CA GLY A 413 -12.60 -43.38 11.51
C GLY A 413 -12.56 -44.43 10.38
N SER A 414 -13.51 -44.35 9.46
CA SER A 414 -13.61 -45.29 8.34
C SER A 414 -12.83 -44.83 7.11
N ILE A 415 -12.48 -45.77 6.24
CA ILE A 415 -11.96 -45.44 4.90
C ILE A 415 -13.12 -44.88 4.06
N PRO A 416 -13.05 -43.64 3.54
CA PRO A 416 -14.08 -43.09 2.67
C PRO A 416 -14.13 -43.80 1.31
N TYR A 417 -15.28 -43.73 0.63
CA TYR A 417 -15.42 -44.20 -0.75
C TYR A 417 -14.59 -43.30 -1.70
N GLY A 418 -14.05 -43.88 -2.78
CA GLY A 418 -13.39 -43.17 -3.89
C GLY A 418 -11.92 -43.53 -4.07
N TYR A 419 -11.23 -43.90 -2.98
CA TYR A 419 -9.81 -44.25 -3.00
C TYR A 419 -9.51 -45.46 -3.91
N GLY A 420 -10.35 -46.49 -3.89
CA GLY A 420 -10.19 -47.65 -4.77
C GLY A 420 -10.37 -47.26 -6.23
N THR A 421 -11.32 -46.36 -6.51
CA THR A 421 -11.60 -45.87 -7.86
C THR A 421 -10.44 -45.08 -8.46
N VAL A 422 -9.80 -44.19 -7.68
CA VAL A 422 -8.66 -43.41 -8.19
C VAL A 422 -7.41 -44.27 -8.36
N ILE A 423 -7.09 -45.12 -7.38
CA ILE A 423 -5.87 -45.95 -7.41
C ILE A 423 -5.94 -47.03 -8.49
N GLU A 424 -7.10 -47.62 -8.74
CA GLU A 424 -7.28 -48.65 -9.78
C GLU A 424 -6.90 -48.17 -11.18
N LYS A 425 -7.02 -46.86 -11.48
CA LYS A 425 -6.56 -46.30 -12.77
C LYS A 425 -5.07 -46.52 -13.02
N SER A 426 -4.29 -46.74 -11.98
CA SER A 426 -2.84 -47.03 -12.04
C SER A 426 -2.53 -48.53 -12.15
N GLY A 427 -3.56 -49.39 -12.15
CA GLY A 427 -3.44 -50.83 -12.30
C GLY A 427 -2.45 -51.46 -11.31
N SER A 428 -1.52 -52.27 -11.81
CA SER A 428 -0.49 -52.94 -11.01
C SER A 428 0.54 -51.99 -10.37
N THR A 429 0.55 -50.71 -10.75
CA THR A 429 1.43 -49.69 -10.14
C THR A 429 0.73 -48.84 -9.08
N GLY A 430 -0.59 -48.98 -8.94
CA GLY A 430 -1.34 -48.29 -7.88
C GLY A 430 -0.95 -48.78 -6.49
N ILE A 431 -0.74 -47.87 -5.55
CA ILE A 431 -0.37 -48.18 -4.17
C ILE A 431 -1.35 -47.49 -3.23
N PHE A 432 -2.08 -48.29 -2.45
CA PHE A 432 -2.89 -47.82 -1.34
C PHE A 432 -2.43 -48.54 -0.06
N ARG A 433 -1.77 -47.82 0.84
CA ARG A 433 -1.16 -48.39 2.05
C ARG A 433 -1.47 -47.55 3.28
N VAL A 434 -2.32 -48.10 4.14
CA VAL A 434 -2.92 -47.47 5.33
C VAL A 434 -2.82 -48.32 6.61
N ASN A 435 -2.08 -49.43 6.58
CA ASN A 435 -1.85 -50.32 7.73
C ASN A 435 -1.25 -49.57 8.94
N ASP A 436 -1.33 -50.17 10.13
CA ASP A 436 -0.79 -49.65 11.39
C ASP A 436 -1.28 -48.22 11.68
N ASN A 437 -2.60 -48.07 11.74
CA ASN A 437 -3.32 -46.85 12.11
C ASN A 437 -4.42 -47.21 13.13
N GLN A 438 -5.42 -46.34 13.32
CA GLN A 438 -6.59 -46.56 14.17
C GLN A 438 -7.88 -46.61 13.33
N LEU A 439 -7.78 -47.01 12.06
CA LEU A 439 -8.92 -47.06 11.14
C LEU A 439 -9.90 -48.18 11.55
N SER A 440 -11.19 -47.94 11.36
CA SER A 440 -12.25 -48.85 11.79
C SER A 440 -13.46 -48.87 10.84
N GLY A 441 -14.35 -49.83 11.01
CA GLY A 441 -15.54 -49.97 10.16
C GLY A 441 -15.31 -50.81 8.91
N GLN A 442 -16.29 -50.79 7.99
CA GLN A 442 -16.27 -51.66 6.80
C GLN A 442 -15.37 -51.12 5.69
N ILE A 443 -14.67 -52.02 5.01
CA ILE A 443 -13.87 -51.69 3.82
C ILE A 443 -14.82 -51.32 2.66
N PRO A 444 -14.67 -50.13 2.05
CA PRO A 444 -15.48 -49.69 0.93
C PRO A 444 -15.46 -50.65 -0.27
N VAL A 445 -16.58 -50.72 -0.98
CA VAL A 445 -16.75 -51.63 -2.13
C VAL A 445 -15.79 -51.33 -3.28
N ASP A 446 -15.41 -50.06 -3.48
CA ASP A 446 -14.44 -49.67 -4.51
C ASP A 446 -13.01 -50.10 -4.15
N ILE A 447 -12.65 -50.07 -2.86
CA ILE A 447 -11.38 -50.66 -2.39
C ILE A 447 -11.38 -52.17 -2.58
N LYS A 448 -12.50 -52.85 -2.31
CA LYS A 448 -12.60 -54.30 -2.57
C LYS A 448 -12.52 -54.65 -4.07
N ALA A 449 -12.93 -53.73 -4.94
CA ALA A 449 -12.85 -53.87 -6.39
C ALA A 449 -11.47 -53.53 -6.97
N TRP A 450 -10.59 -52.88 -6.22
CA TRP A 450 -9.21 -52.60 -6.64
C TRP A 450 -8.47 -53.90 -6.94
N SER A 451 -7.85 -53.98 -8.12
CA SER A 451 -7.23 -55.18 -8.69
C SER A 451 -6.18 -55.83 -7.79
N GLN A 452 -5.50 -55.06 -6.93
CA GLN A 452 -4.50 -55.59 -6.01
C GLN A 452 -5.05 -55.93 -4.62
N TYR A 453 -6.31 -55.60 -4.31
CA TYR A 453 -6.90 -55.76 -2.98
C TYR A 453 -6.70 -57.17 -2.40
N ALA A 454 -7.03 -58.22 -3.17
CA ALA A 454 -6.94 -59.60 -2.71
C ALA A 454 -5.52 -60.00 -2.26
N THR A 455 -4.48 -59.46 -2.90
CA THR A 455 -3.08 -59.77 -2.59
C THR A 455 -2.46 -58.85 -1.55
N ARG A 456 -3.00 -57.63 -1.38
CA ARG A 456 -2.42 -56.59 -0.52
C ARG A 456 -3.19 -56.33 0.77
N LYS A 457 -4.47 -56.69 0.87
CA LYS A 457 -5.37 -56.30 1.97
C LYS A 457 -4.79 -56.56 3.36
N ALA A 458 -4.19 -57.72 3.58
CA ALA A 458 -3.66 -58.11 4.89
C ALA A 458 -2.54 -57.15 5.34
N ALA A 459 -1.53 -56.94 4.49
CA ALA A 459 -0.32 -56.19 4.84
C ALA A 459 -0.45 -54.68 4.63
N TRP A 460 -1.29 -54.22 3.71
CA TRP A 460 -1.37 -52.80 3.34
C TRP A 460 -2.57 -52.08 3.93
N ILE A 461 -3.62 -52.79 4.35
CA ILE A 461 -4.88 -52.18 4.79
C ILE A 461 -5.27 -52.65 6.19
N MET A 462 -5.36 -53.97 6.41
CA MET A 462 -5.94 -54.54 7.63
C MET A 462 -4.97 -54.56 8.82
N GLN A 463 -3.70 -54.87 8.60
CA GLN A 463 -2.71 -54.96 9.68
C GLN A 463 -2.72 -53.69 10.53
N GLY A 464 -2.79 -53.87 11.85
CA GLY A 464 -2.78 -52.79 12.83
C GLY A 464 -4.04 -51.91 12.88
N ASN A 465 -5.05 -52.16 12.03
CA ASN A 465 -6.34 -51.46 12.03
C ASN A 465 -7.47 -52.37 12.57
N SER A 466 -8.65 -51.77 12.82
CA SER A 466 -9.89 -52.45 13.25
C SER A 466 -10.95 -52.48 12.14
N LEU A 467 -10.52 -52.83 10.92
CA LEU A 467 -11.37 -52.86 9.72
C LEU A 467 -12.03 -54.22 9.51
N THR A 468 -13.24 -54.23 8.94
CA THR A 468 -13.99 -55.44 8.59
C THR A 468 -14.29 -55.50 7.09
N GLU A 469 -14.35 -56.70 6.52
CA GLU A 469 -14.64 -56.91 5.08
C GLU A 469 -16.11 -56.76 4.70
#